data_AF-A0A2S8GET3-F1
#
_entry.id   AF-A0A2S8GET3-F1
#
_cell.length_a   1.000
_cell.length_b   1.000
_cell.length_c   1.000
_cell.angle_alpha   90.00
_cell.angle_beta   90.00
_cell.angle_gamma   90.00
#
_symmetry.space_group_name_H-M   'P 1'
#
loop_
_entity.id
_entity.type
_entity.pdbx_description
1 polymer ?
#
loop_
_entity_poly.entity_id
_entity_poly.type
_entity_poly.pdbx_seq_one_letter_code
_entity_poly.pdbx_strand_id
1 'polypeptide(L)' 'MPDDATDNDAGAGNQTPPFSAWIPEDGDFCTVTSGQYVGMDVMILTTDPASRTAWVALLVFGETDFTTFHIELSSLASE' A
#
# COMPACT_ATOMS: atom_id res chain seq x y z
N MET A 1 -0.60 -56.97 -14.11
CA MET A 1 -1.09 -55.83 -13.32
C MET A 1 0.10 -55.33 -12.51
N PRO A 2 0.62 -54.12 -12.77
CA PRO A 2 1.51 -53.45 -11.84
C PRO A 2 0.71 -52.39 -11.05
N ASP A 3 0.87 -52.49 -9.73
CA ASP A 3 0.43 -51.57 -8.71
C ASP A 3 1.30 -50.29 -8.73
N ASP A 4 0.61 -49.17 -8.55
CA ASP A 4 0.95 -48.06 -7.65
C ASP A 4 2.15 -47.14 -7.90
N ALA A 5 1.93 -45.88 -7.52
CA ALA A 5 2.86 -44.76 -7.38
C ALA A 5 3.36 -44.07 -8.67
N THR A 6 2.50 -43.24 -9.26
CA THR A 6 2.98 -41.94 -9.78
C THR A 6 2.43 -40.86 -8.87
N ASP A 7 3.24 -40.56 -7.86
CA ASP A 7 3.70 -39.21 -7.54
C ASP A 7 2.89 -38.11 -8.22
N ASN A 8 1.73 -37.78 -7.65
CA ASN A 8 1.16 -36.46 -7.86
C ASN A 8 1.96 -35.54 -6.94
N ASP A 9 3.15 -35.16 -7.42
CA ASP A 9 3.82 -33.92 -7.11
C ASP A 9 2.87 -32.79 -7.59
N ALA A 10 1.74 -32.66 -6.88
CA ALA A 10 0.95 -31.46 -6.87
C ALA A 10 1.82 -30.47 -6.12
N GLY A 11 2.79 -29.92 -6.86
CA GLY A 11 3.61 -28.81 -6.42
C GLY A 11 2.67 -27.88 -5.69
N ALA A 12 2.94 -27.73 -4.40
CA ALA A 12 2.40 -26.67 -3.58
C ALA A 12 2.86 -25.39 -4.27
N GLY A 13 2.11 -25.00 -5.29
CA GLY A 13 2.21 -23.73 -5.96
C GLY A 13 2.17 -22.76 -4.82
N ASN A 14 3.30 -22.10 -4.64
CA ASN A 14 3.50 -21.03 -3.71
C ASN A 14 2.49 -19.95 -4.15
N GLN A 15 1.22 -20.12 -3.76
CA GLN A 15 0.17 -19.14 -3.88
C GLN A 15 0.50 -18.11 -2.80
N THR A 16 1.60 -17.40 -3.05
CA THR A 16 1.82 -16.04 -2.57
C THR A 16 0.47 -15.36 -2.80
N PRO A 17 -0.22 -14.91 -1.75
CA PRO A 17 -1.49 -14.23 -1.95
C PRO A 17 -1.26 -13.13 -2.99
N PRO A 18 -2.17 -12.97 -3.96
CA PRO A 18 -1.99 -12.01 -5.03
C PRO A 18 -1.85 -10.65 -4.35
N PHE A 19 -0.63 -10.09 -4.33
CA PHE A 19 -0.30 -8.77 -3.79
C PHE A 19 -1.10 -8.47 -2.51
N SER A 20 -0.56 -8.72 -1.31
CA SER A 20 -1.12 -8.09 -0.12
C SER A 20 -1.34 -6.61 -0.44
N ALA A 21 -2.59 -6.23 -0.70
CA ALA A 21 -2.93 -4.90 -1.15
C ALA A 21 -2.57 -4.06 0.06
N TRP A 22 -1.46 -3.33 -0.02
CA TRP A 22 -1.00 -2.55 1.11
C TRP A 22 -2.12 -1.57 1.45
N ILE A 23 -2.61 -1.70 2.68
CA ILE A 23 -3.65 -0.83 3.23
C ILE A 23 -2.86 0.18 4.05
N PRO A 24 -2.84 1.45 3.65
CA PRO A 24 -2.13 2.46 4.40
C PRO A 24 -2.79 2.64 5.77
N GLU A 25 -1.99 2.76 6.83
CA GLU A 25 -2.45 2.97 8.20
C GLU A 25 -2.09 4.36 8.73
N ASP A 26 -2.76 4.79 9.80
CA ASP A 26 -2.49 6.08 10.42
C ASP A 26 -1.05 6.11 10.98
N GLY A 27 -0.26 7.11 10.58
CA GLY A 27 1.15 7.24 10.90
C GLY A 27 2.11 6.66 9.85
N ASP A 28 1.59 5.98 8.83
CA ASP A 28 2.42 5.50 7.72
C ASP A 28 3.02 6.66 6.92
N PHE A 29 4.22 6.41 6.41
CA PHE A 29 4.91 7.28 5.48
C PHE A 29 4.72 6.77 4.06
N CYS A 30 4.36 7.67 3.15
CA CYS A 30 3.96 7.33 1.80
C CYS A 30 4.44 8.40 0.82
N THR A 31 4.70 7.99 -0.41
CA THR A 31 4.91 8.94 -1.51
C THR A 31 3.64 9.09 -2.32
N VAL A 32 3.31 10.33 -2.66
CA VAL A 32 2.19 10.64 -3.55
C VAL A 32 2.57 10.26 -4.98
N THR A 33 1.76 9.44 -5.64
CA THR A 33 2.03 8.93 -7.00
C THR A 33 1.16 9.60 -8.08
N SER A 34 0.13 10.36 -7.69
CA SER A 34 -0.72 11.09 -8.63
C SER A 34 -1.30 12.37 -8.04
N GLY A 35 -1.70 13.28 -8.94
CA GLY A 35 -2.26 14.59 -8.58
C GLY A 35 -1.20 15.68 -8.47
N GLN A 36 -1.53 16.75 -7.76
CA GLN A 36 -0.71 17.97 -7.71
C GLN A 36 0.58 17.84 -6.89
N TYR A 37 0.64 16.85 -5.98
CA TYR A 37 1.77 16.63 -5.08
C TYR A 37 2.59 15.39 -5.44
N VAL A 38 2.53 14.94 -6.70
CA VAL A 38 3.26 13.73 -7.14
C VAL A 38 4.76 13.83 -6.86
N GLY A 39 5.32 12.77 -6.28
CA GLY A 39 6.71 12.67 -5.86
C GLY A 39 7.02 13.29 -4.50
N MET A 40 6.01 13.80 -3.78
CA MET A 40 6.18 14.32 -2.42
C MET A 40 5.92 13.23 -1.39
N ASP A 41 6.74 13.20 -0.35
CA ASP A 41 6.54 12.32 0.79
C ASP A 41 5.52 12.94 1.74
N VAL A 42 4.67 12.09 2.31
CA VAL A 42 3.60 12.47 3.20
C VAL A 42 3.48 11.49 4.35
N MET A 43 3.00 11.97 5.50
CA MET A 43 2.57 11.13 6.61
C MET A 43 1.05 11.03 6.63
N ILE A 44 0.52 9.83 6.78
CA ILE A 44 -0.91 9.61 6.96
C ILE A 44 -1.32 10.04 8.36
N LEU A 45 -2.27 10.97 8.43
CA LEU A 45 -2.83 11.44 9.69
C LEU A 45 -4.05 10.63 10.10
N THR A 46 -4.97 10.42 9.15
CA THR A 46 -6.13 9.56 9.35
C THR A 46 -6.63 9.00 8.04
N THR A 47 -6.99 7.73 8.06
CA THR A 47 -7.59 7.02 6.94
C THR A 47 -9.10 6.90 7.08
N ASP A 48 -9.81 7.13 5.98
CA ASP A 48 -11.23 6.80 5.83
C ASP A 48 -11.36 5.61 4.86
N PRO A 49 -11.48 4.38 5.39
CA PRO A 49 -11.61 3.18 4.56
C PRO A 49 -12.95 3.11 3.81
N ALA A 50 -14.00 3.78 4.29
CA ALA A 50 -15.30 3.79 3.61
C ALA A 50 -15.24 4.62 2.33
N SER A 51 -14.56 5.77 2.39
CA SER A 51 -14.38 6.67 1.24
C SER A 51 -13.13 6.37 0.42
N ARG A 52 -12.26 5.47 0.88
CA ARG A 52 -10.94 5.17 0.28
C ARG A 52 -10.03 6.39 0.15
N THR A 53 -10.05 7.23 1.18
CA THR A 53 -9.27 8.47 1.22
C THR A 53 -8.48 8.58 2.52
N ALA A 54 -7.49 9.45 2.56
CA ALA A 54 -6.74 9.80 3.77
C ALA A 54 -6.52 11.31 3.86
N TRP A 55 -6.46 11.80 5.09
CA TRP A 55 -5.80 13.06 5.38
C TRP A 55 -4.32 12.80 5.58
N VAL A 56 -3.50 13.59 4.92
CA VAL A 56 -2.05 13.46 4.95
C VAL A 56 -1.39 14.81 5.27
N ALA A 57 -0.21 14.78 5.87
CA ALA A 57 0.66 15.93 6.08
C ALA A 57 1.88 15.83 5.16
N LEU A 58 2.23 16.93 4.49
CA LEU A 58 3.39 17.00 3.61
C LEU A 58 4.71 16.92 4.40
N LEU A 59 5.70 16.20 3.88
CA LEU A 59 7.05 16.17 4.41
C LEU A 59 7.95 16.95 3.46
N VAL A 60 8.56 18.02 3.95
CA VAL A 60 9.44 18.89 3.16
C VAL A 60 10.82 18.87 3.80
N PHE A 61 11.82 18.40 3.07
CA PHE A 61 13.20 18.19 3.56
C PHE A 61 13.32 17.27 4.80
N GLY A 62 12.38 16.34 4.98
CA GLY A 62 12.36 15.45 6.14
C GLY A 62 11.82 16.10 7.42
N GLU A 63 11.38 17.36 7.35
CA GLU A 63 10.57 17.98 8.39
C GLU A 63 9.09 17.91 8.00
N THR A 64 8.21 17.64 8.97
CA THR A 64 6.77 17.70 8.75
C THR A 64 6.35 19.15 8.52
N ASP A 65 5.91 19.43 7.30
CA ASP A 65 5.22 20.66 6.99
C ASP A 65 3.74 20.49 7.39
N PHE A 66 3.19 21.48 8.08
CA PHE A 66 1.81 21.40 8.56
C PHE A 66 0.77 21.59 7.44
N THR A 67 1.19 21.64 6.17
CA THR A 67 0.27 21.57 5.04
C THR A 67 -0.38 20.20 5.00
N THR A 68 -1.63 20.16 5.45
CA THR A 68 -2.47 18.97 5.37
C THR A 68 -3.42 19.05 4.19
N PHE A 69 -3.67 17.91 3.56
CA PHE A 69 -4.62 17.81 2.47
C PHE A 69 -5.26 16.43 2.41
N HIS A 70 -6.35 16.35 1.65
CA HIS A 70 -7.13 15.14 1.46
C HIS A 70 -6.75 14.48 0.14
N ILE A 71 -6.53 13.17 0.15
CA ILE A 71 -6.05 12.40 -1.01
C ILE A 71 -6.69 11.01 -1.07
N GLU A 72 -6.84 10.44 -2.27
CA GLU A 72 -7.26 9.05 -2.44
C GLU A 72 -6.14 8.08 -2.06
N LEU A 73 -6.47 6.98 -1.38
CA LEU A 73 -5.48 5.96 -1.00
C LEU A 73 -4.78 5.33 -2.22
N SER A 74 -5.46 5.28 -3.37
CA SER A 74 -4.89 4.82 -4.65
C SER A 74 -3.81 5.74 -5.22
N SER A 75 -3.73 6.98 -4.73
CA SER A 75 -2.72 7.96 -5.11
C SER A 75 -1.49 7.90 -4.20
N LEU A 76 -1.43 6.96 -3.26
CA LEU A 76 -0.30 6.75 -2.36
C LEU A 76 0.41 5.44 -2.70
N ALA A 77 1.72 5.45 -2.56
CA ALA A 77 2.54 4.24 -2.52
C ALA A 77 3.33 4.23 -1.20
N SER A 78 3.52 3.05 -0.63
CA SER A 78 4.48 2.87 0.47
C SER A 78 5.85 3.31 -0.02
N GLU A 79 6.57 4.05 0.82
CA GLU A 79 8.02 4.20 0.66
C GLU A 79 8.73 2.83 0.75
#